data_AF-A0A956QAB8-F1
#
_entry.id   AF-A0A956QAB8-F1
#
_cell.length_a   1.000
_cell.length_b   1.000
_cell.length_c   1.000
_cell.angle_alpha   90.00
_cell.angle_beta   90.00
_cell.angle_gamma   90.00
#
_symmetry.space_group_name_H-M   'P 1'
#
loop_
_entity.id
_entity.type
_entity.pdbx_description
1 polymer ?
#
loop_
_entity_poly.entity_id
_entity_poly.type
_entity_poly.pdbx_seq_one_letter_code
_entity_poly.pdbx_strand_id
1 'polypeptide(L)'
;MLVCFHCGAANSPGKTHCHSCASALPQSASDDADEGGSGNAPMVVCIHCGQQNIPGSAECNNCGAVIPQMDRSTYYRTHDTITERYDEFRVAAEKARAGEWSPQELKQWLENMESLLSKRRDYLINVIKGADYYEYRSEEVELGVTGVFDYEEGMNLMSGFVEDGNPMHLDVGLEKIWEGNEKINEAMRMNREFRRKLEEEWGYM
;
A
#
# COMPACT_ATOMS: atom_id res chain seq x y z
N MET A 1 -28.33 -13.93 -27.58
CA MET A 1 -28.72 -12.52 -27.80
C MET A 1 -27.53 -11.66 -27.36
N LEU A 2 -26.96 -10.83 -28.23
CA LEU A 2 -25.77 -10.02 -27.92
C LEU A 2 -26.21 -8.60 -27.57
N VAL A 3 -25.83 -8.10 -26.40
CA VAL A 3 -26.16 -6.72 -25.96
C VAL A 3 -24.99 -5.81 -26.25
N CYS A 4 -25.24 -4.68 -26.91
CA CYS A 4 -24.21 -3.69 -27.18
C CYS A 4 -23.77 -3.02 -25.89
N PHE A 5 -22.47 -3.10 -25.56
CA PHE A 5 -21.94 -2.47 -24.36
C PHE A 5 -22.03 -0.93 -24.40
N HIS A 6 -22.00 -0.33 -25.59
CA HIS A 6 -22.04 1.13 -25.73
C HIS A 6 -23.43 1.75 -25.63
N CYS A 7 -24.47 1.09 -26.15
CA CYS A 7 -25.81 1.69 -26.19
C CYS A 7 -26.92 0.81 -25.62
N GLY A 8 -26.61 -0.40 -25.14
CA GLY A 8 -27.58 -1.34 -24.57
C GLY A 8 -28.51 -2.01 -25.59
N ALA A 9 -28.37 -1.73 -26.89
CA ALA A 9 -29.23 -2.33 -27.91
C ALA A 9 -29.00 -3.85 -28.04
N ALA A 10 -30.09 -4.62 -28.15
CA ALA A 10 -30.04 -6.06 -28.40
C ALA A 10 -29.80 -6.35 -29.88
N ASN A 11 -28.86 -7.25 -30.18
CA ASN A 11 -28.45 -7.60 -31.52
C ASN A 11 -28.64 -9.10 -31.80
N SER A 12 -28.90 -9.40 -33.07
CA SER A 12 -29.00 -10.77 -33.57
C SER A 12 -27.67 -11.52 -33.42
N PRO A 13 -27.68 -12.83 -33.14
CA PRO A 13 -26.48 -13.65 -33.13
C PRO A 13 -25.68 -13.54 -34.44
N GLY A 14 -24.35 -13.55 -34.36
CA GLY A 14 -23.46 -13.48 -35.53
C GLY A 14 -23.23 -12.07 -36.11
N LYS A 15 -23.81 -11.00 -35.54
CA LYS A 15 -23.52 -9.62 -35.95
C LYS A 15 -22.18 -9.15 -35.37
N THR A 16 -21.33 -8.60 -36.21
CA THR A 16 -20.03 -8.01 -35.82
C THR A 16 -20.13 -6.55 -35.39
N HIS A 17 -21.22 -5.86 -35.73
CA HIS A 17 -21.47 -4.46 -35.39
C HIS A 17 -22.91 -4.25 -34.91
N CYS A 18 -23.10 -3.31 -33.99
CA CYS A 18 -24.40 -2.94 -33.43
C CYS A 18 -25.26 -2.25 -34.49
N HIS A 19 -26.49 -2.73 -34.68
CA HIS A 19 -27.42 -2.14 -35.65
C HIS A 19 -27.84 -0.70 -35.30
N SER A 20 -27.72 -0.30 -34.02
CA SER A 20 -28.20 0.98 -33.52
C SER A 20 -27.11 2.07 -33.49
N CYS A 21 -25.87 1.72 -33.12
CA CYS A 21 -24.78 2.70 -32.97
C CYS A 21 -23.52 2.38 -33.78
N ALA A 22 -23.55 1.34 -34.61
CA ALA A 22 -22.43 0.85 -35.42
C ALA A 22 -21.17 0.42 -34.63
N SER A 23 -21.19 0.43 -33.29
CA SER A 23 -20.06 -0.05 -32.48
C SER A 23 -19.83 -1.54 -32.68
N ALA A 24 -18.57 -1.97 -32.68
CA ALA A 24 -18.20 -3.38 -32.79
C ALA A 24 -18.79 -4.19 -31.62
N LEU A 25 -19.30 -5.38 -31.92
CA LEU A 25 -19.83 -6.32 -30.93
C LEU A 25 -18.77 -7.40 -30.63
N PRO A 26 -18.69 -7.89 -29.37
CA PRO A 26 -17.75 -8.95 -29.03
C PRO A 26 -18.09 -10.21 -29.82
N GLN A 27 -17.12 -10.70 -30.60
CA GLN A 27 -17.27 -11.97 -31.31
C GLN A 27 -17.15 -13.11 -30.30
N SER A 28 -18.14 -14.00 -30.29
CA SER A 28 -17.98 -15.29 -29.61
C SER A 28 -16.91 -16.06 -30.37
N ALA A 29 -15.75 -16.26 -29.74
CA ALA A 29 -14.70 -17.11 -30.27
C ALA A 29 -15.30 -18.50 -30.55
N SER A 30 -15.21 -18.94 -31.80
CA SER A 30 -15.46 -20.33 -32.16
C SER A 30 -14.34 -21.19 -31.58
N ASP A 31 -14.74 -22.27 -30.92
CA ASP A 31 -13.87 -23.33 -30.43
C ASP A 31 -13.07 -23.95 -31.57
N ASP A 32 -11.76 -23.70 -31.61
CA ASP A 32 -10.80 -24.59 -32.26
C ASP A 32 -9.64 -24.81 -31.28
N ALA A 33 -9.45 -26.08 -30.94
CA ALA A 33 -8.43 -26.59 -30.05
C ALA A 33 -7.05 -26.54 -30.71
N ASP A 34 -6.04 -26.07 -29.98
CA ASP A 34 -4.67 -26.54 -30.18
C ASP A 34 -3.92 -26.57 -28.83
N GLU A 35 -3.25 -27.69 -28.59
CA GLU A 35 -2.55 -28.04 -27.35
C GLU A 35 -1.17 -27.38 -27.30
N GLY A 36 -0.90 -26.57 -26.28
CA GLY A 36 0.45 -26.04 -26.05
C GLY A 36 0.51 -25.16 -24.81
N GLY A 37 1.12 -25.68 -23.74
CA GLY A 37 1.13 -25.06 -22.42
C GLY A 37 1.71 -23.64 -22.37
N SER A 38 1.05 -22.78 -21.60
CA SER A 38 1.67 -21.61 -20.97
C SER A 38 0.73 -21.13 -19.86
N GLY A 39 1.29 -20.81 -18.69
CA GLY A 39 0.54 -20.31 -17.54
C GLY A 39 -0.42 -19.19 -17.96
N ASN A 40 -1.66 -19.32 -17.52
CA ASN A 40 -2.76 -18.45 -17.89
C ASN A 40 -2.50 -17.05 -17.30
N ALA A 41 -1.78 -16.22 -18.05
CA ALA A 41 -1.43 -14.88 -17.64
C ALA A 41 -2.71 -14.02 -17.67
N PRO A 42 -2.98 -13.20 -16.64
CA PRO A 42 -4.26 -12.52 -16.47
C PRO A 42 -4.50 -11.55 -17.63
N MET A 43 -5.57 -11.77 -18.40
CA MET A 43 -5.91 -10.92 -19.56
C MET A 43 -6.16 -9.47 -19.14
N VAL A 44 -5.55 -8.52 -19.84
CA VAL A 44 -5.74 -7.08 -19.58
C VAL A 44 -6.64 -6.48 -20.65
N VAL A 45 -7.77 -5.88 -20.24
CA VAL A 45 -8.73 -5.25 -21.15
C VAL A 45 -8.47 -3.74 -21.21
N CYS A 46 -8.33 -3.20 -22.42
CA CYS A 46 -8.19 -1.76 -22.63
C CYS A 46 -9.51 -1.05 -22.30
N ILE A 47 -9.50 -0.17 -21.29
CA ILE A 47 -10.69 0.58 -20.85
C ILE A 47 -11.26 1.51 -21.94
N HIS A 48 -10.45 1.91 -22.92
CA HIS A 48 -10.87 2.82 -23.99
C HIS A 48 -11.60 2.15 -25.14
N CYS A 49 -11.27 0.90 -25.49
CA CYS A 49 -11.82 0.23 -26.69
C CYS A 49 -12.28 -1.21 -26.45
N GLY A 50 -12.14 -1.74 -25.24
CA GLY A 50 -12.55 -3.10 -24.90
C GLY A 50 -11.64 -4.20 -25.44
N GLN A 51 -10.55 -3.86 -26.14
CA GLN A 51 -9.61 -4.84 -26.68
C GLN A 51 -8.89 -5.60 -25.56
N GLN A 52 -8.80 -6.92 -25.70
CA GLN A 52 -7.92 -7.74 -24.88
C GLN A 52 -6.48 -7.60 -25.36
N ASN A 53 -5.58 -7.30 -24.43
CA ASN A 53 -4.17 -7.07 -24.67
C ASN A 53 -3.32 -8.08 -23.90
N ILE A 54 -2.09 -8.27 -24.39
CA ILE A 54 -1.10 -9.14 -23.76
C ILE A 54 -0.72 -8.53 -22.40
N PRO A 55 -0.63 -9.32 -21.32
CA PRO A 55 -0.22 -8.81 -20.01
C PRO A 55 1.13 -8.10 -20.07
N GLY A 56 1.24 -6.94 -19.44
CA GLY A 56 2.46 -6.11 -19.47
C GLY A 56 2.59 -5.18 -20.69
N SER A 57 1.66 -5.18 -21.64
CA SER A 57 1.66 -4.22 -22.75
C SER A 57 1.45 -2.80 -22.23
N ALA A 58 2.39 -1.89 -22.50
CA ALA A 58 2.29 -0.48 -22.07
C ALA A 58 1.15 0.28 -22.78
N GLU A 59 0.82 -0.13 -24.00
CA GLU A 59 -0.19 0.49 -24.84
C GLU A 59 -1.12 -0.56 -25.44
N CYS A 60 -2.33 -0.15 -25.77
CA CYS A 60 -3.32 -1.00 -26.41
C CYS A 60 -2.97 -1.22 -27.88
N ASN A 61 -2.87 -2.48 -28.30
CA ASN A 61 -2.54 -2.88 -29.67
C ASN A 61 -3.59 -2.43 -30.70
N ASN A 62 -4.79 -2.04 -30.26
CA ASN A 62 -5.87 -1.61 -31.16
C ASN A 62 -6.03 -0.09 -31.24
N CYS A 63 -5.93 0.63 -30.11
CA CYS A 63 -6.20 2.08 -30.09
C CYS A 63 -5.04 2.96 -29.63
N GLY A 64 -3.89 2.38 -29.26
CA GLY A 64 -2.72 3.12 -28.78
C GLY A 64 -2.89 3.77 -27.41
N ALA A 65 -4.00 3.53 -26.71
CA ALA A 65 -4.19 4.06 -25.36
C ALA A 65 -3.22 3.40 -24.39
N VAL A 66 -2.62 4.19 -23.50
CA VAL A 66 -1.76 3.68 -22.41
C VAL A 66 -2.61 2.79 -21.50
N ILE A 67 -2.15 1.56 -21.30
CA ILE A 67 -2.79 0.61 -20.40
C ILE A 67 -2.27 0.91 -18.99
N PRO A 68 -3.15 1.23 -18.01
CA PRO A 68 -2.72 1.40 -16.63
C PRO A 68 -2.03 0.14 -16.13
N GLN A 69 -0.70 0.20 -15.99
CA GLN A 69 0.06 -0.84 -15.33
C GLN A 69 -0.15 -0.65 -13.83
N MET A 70 -0.89 -1.55 -13.18
CA MET A 70 -0.79 -1.65 -11.73
C MET A 70 0.61 -2.16 -11.43
N ASP A 71 1.49 -1.27 -10.99
CA ASP A 71 2.79 -1.66 -10.48
C ASP A 71 2.59 -2.52 -9.22
N ARG A 72 2.51 -3.84 -9.43
CA ARG A 72 2.42 -4.83 -8.36
C ARG A 72 3.74 -5.04 -7.64
N SER A 73 4.86 -4.48 -8.13
CA SER A 73 6.17 -4.61 -7.47
C SER A 73 6.21 -3.87 -6.13
N THR A 74 5.39 -2.83 -5.96
CA THR A 74 5.22 -2.16 -4.65
C THR A 74 4.40 -2.98 -3.66
N TYR A 75 3.55 -3.91 -4.13
CA TYR A 75 2.72 -4.76 -3.27
C TYR A 75 3.52 -5.87 -2.57
N TYR A 76 4.64 -6.29 -3.18
CA TYR A 76 5.53 -7.34 -2.67
C TYR A 76 6.91 -6.81 -2.29
N ARG A 77 7.04 -5.57 -1.79
CA ARG A 77 8.28 -5.21 -1.10
C ARG A 77 8.42 -6.09 0.14
N THR A 78 9.22 -7.12 0.00
CA THR A 78 9.79 -7.95 1.08
C THR A 78 10.82 -7.14 1.86
N HIS A 79 10.45 -5.95 2.34
CA HIS A 79 11.17 -5.36 3.45
C HIS A 79 10.71 -6.14 4.68
N ASP A 80 11.53 -7.13 5.07
CA ASP A 80 11.32 -7.92 6.29
C ASP A 80 11.29 -7.01 7.52
N THR A 81 12.00 -5.88 7.46
CA THR A 81 12.01 -4.85 8.50
C THR A 81 12.07 -3.47 7.84
N ILE A 82 11.13 -2.59 8.17
CA ILE A 82 11.17 -1.17 7.78
C ILE A 82 11.82 -0.40 8.93
N THR A 83 12.93 0.29 8.66
CA THR A 83 13.68 1.06 9.66
C THR A 83 13.86 2.54 9.29
N GLU A 84 13.45 2.96 8.10
CA GLU A 84 13.74 4.31 7.57
C GLU A 84 13.40 5.43 8.57
N ARG A 85 12.22 5.34 9.19
CA ARG A 85 11.77 6.34 10.16
C ARG A 85 12.61 6.32 11.43
N TYR A 86 12.93 5.14 11.96
CA TYR A 86 13.84 4.99 13.10
C TYR A 86 15.24 5.54 12.77
N ASP A 87 15.76 5.28 11.56
CA ASP A 87 17.06 5.77 11.13
C ASP A 87 17.12 7.30 11.10
N GLU A 88 16.03 7.98 10.72
CA GLU A 88 15.94 9.44 10.83
C GLU A 88 16.08 9.93 12.29
N PHE A 89 15.42 9.27 13.26
CA PHE A 89 15.58 9.58 14.68
C PHE A 89 17.01 9.34 15.18
N ARG A 90 17.61 8.21 14.80
CA ARG A 90 19.00 7.89 15.15
C ARG A 90 19.96 8.96 14.64
N VAL A 91 19.82 9.36 13.37
CA VAL A 91 20.65 10.42 12.77
C VAL A 91 20.44 11.77 13.46
N ALA A 92 19.20 12.14 13.79
CA ALA A 92 18.91 13.37 14.52
C ALA A 92 19.56 13.38 15.93
N ALA A 93 19.46 12.26 16.65
CA ALA A 93 20.08 12.09 17.96
C ALA A 93 21.62 12.16 17.89
N GLU A 94 22.22 11.54 16.88
CA GLU A 94 23.68 11.59 16.65
C GLU A 94 24.16 13.02 16.39
N LYS A 95 23.43 13.78 15.57
CA LYS A 95 23.74 15.20 15.31
C LYS A 95 23.63 16.07 16.56
N ALA A 96 22.57 15.87 17.35
CA ALA A 96 22.40 16.58 18.61
C ALA A 96 23.51 16.23 19.61
N ARG A 97 23.89 14.95 19.71
CA ARG A 97 24.98 14.47 20.57
C ARG A 97 26.34 15.02 20.15
N ALA A 98 26.60 15.10 18.84
CA ALA A 98 27.82 15.68 18.29
C ALA A 98 27.88 17.20 18.44
N GLY A 99 26.79 17.85 18.87
CA GLY A 99 26.66 19.31 18.92
C GLY A 99 26.53 19.94 17.53
N GLU A 100 26.30 19.15 16.48
CA GLU A 100 25.99 19.65 15.13
C GLU A 100 24.60 20.28 15.10
N TRP A 101 23.67 19.78 15.91
CA TRP A 101 22.37 20.38 16.16
C TRP A 101 22.33 20.97 17.57
N SER A 102 21.89 22.22 17.65
CA SER A 102 21.51 22.85 18.91
C SER A 102 20.27 22.16 19.52
N PRO A 103 20.07 22.26 20.84
CA PRO A 103 18.85 21.79 21.50
C PRO A 103 17.57 22.31 20.84
N GLN A 104 17.58 23.57 20.37
CA GLN A 104 16.42 24.19 19.71
C GLN A 104 16.17 23.60 18.32
N GLU A 105 17.22 23.26 17.55
CA GLU A 105 17.07 22.57 16.26
C GLU A 105 16.50 21.17 16.44
N LEU A 106 16.98 20.41 17.44
CA LEU A 106 16.41 19.11 17.76
C LEU A 106 14.95 19.24 18.18
N LYS A 107 14.61 20.20 19.04
CA LYS A 107 13.22 20.45 19.45
C LYS A 107 12.31 20.70 18.27
N GLN A 108 12.70 21.62 17.38
CA GLN A 108 11.91 21.96 16.20
C GLN A 108 11.72 20.75 15.29
N TRP A 109 12.75 19.91 15.16
CA TRP A 109 12.68 18.67 14.39
C TRP A 109 11.72 17.66 15.04
N LEU A 110 11.79 17.46 16.36
CA LEU A 110 10.87 16.58 17.10
C LEU A 110 9.42 17.03 16.97
N GLU A 111 9.14 18.33 17.09
CA GLU A 111 7.78 18.89 16.92
C GLU A 111 7.24 18.67 15.49
N ASN A 112 8.10 18.81 14.47
CA ASN A 112 7.73 18.52 13.08
C ASN A 112 7.41 17.04 12.88
N MET A 113 8.21 16.16 13.49
CA MET A 113 8.02 14.72 13.45
C MET A 113 6.74 14.29 14.16
N GLU A 114 6.48 14.82 15.35
CA GLU A 114 5.26 14.59 16.11
C GLU A 114 4.02 15.03 15.29
N SER A 115 4.06 16.21 14.67
CA SER A 115 2.98 16.67 13.80
C SER A 115 2.74 15.75 12.60
N LEU A 116 3.80 15.21 11.99
CA LEU A 116 3.70 14.28 10.87
C LEU A 116 3.08 12.95 11.30
N LEU A 117 3.60 12.37 12.38
CA LEU A 117 3.19 11.05 12.85
C LEU A 117 1.79 11.07 13.46
N SER A 118 1.43 12.09 14.23
CA SER A 118 0.08 12.25 14.80
C SER A 118 -1.00 12.36 13.72
N LYS A 119 -0.77 13.14 12.66
CA LYS A 119 -1.69 13.22 11.50
C LYS A 119 -1.88 11.87 10.84
N ARG A 120 -0.79 11.10 10.69
CA ARG A 120 -0.84 9.77 10.09
C ARG A 120 -1.56 8.77 10.98
N ARG A 121 -1.32 8.81 12.30
CA ARG A 121 -2.02 8.01 13.32
C ARG A 121 -3.51 8.26 13.27
N ASP A 122 -3.94 9.52 13.33
CA ASP A 122 -5.37 9.88 13.38
C ASP A 122 -6.09 9.41 12.11
N TYR A 123 -5.44 9.55 10.95
CA TYR A 123 -5.93 8.99 9.70
C TYR A 123 -6.11 7.47 9.77
N LEU A 124 -5.09 6.73 10.24
CA LEU A 124 -5.15 5.28 10.34
C LEU A 124 -6.23 4.81 11.32
N ILE A 125 -6.31 5.42 12.50
CA ILE A 125 -7.34 5.10 13.50
C ILE A 125 -8.74 5.32 12.92
N ASN A 126 -8.95 6.41 12.18
CA ASN A 126 -10.24 6.69 11.56
C ASN A 126 -10.61 5.66 10.48
N VAL A 127 -9.64 5.24 9.65
CA VAL A 127 -9.85 4.18 8.65
C VAL A 127 -10.21 2.85 9.33
N ILE A 128 -9.46 2.47 10.37
CA ILE A 128 -9.67 1.22 11.09
C ILE A 128 -11.06 1.18 11.75
N LYS A 129 -11.45 2.28 12.41
CA LYS A 129 -12.78 2.41 13.03
C LYS A 129 -13.90 2.43 12.00
N GLY A 130 -13.72 3.14 10.89
CA GLY A 130 -14.73 3.27 9.83
C GLY A 130 -14.99 1.98 9.06
N ALA A 131 -14.00 1.08 9.00
CA ALA A 131 -14.10 -0.21 8.31
C ALA A 131 -14.52 -1.38 9.21
N ASP A 132 -14.81 -1.11 10.50
CA ASP A 132 -15.05 -2.14 11.53
C ASP A 132 -13.94 -3.21 11.62
N TYR A 133 -12.72 -2.82 11.22
CA TYR A 133 -11.59 -3.73 11.08
C TYR A 133 -11.11 -4.26 12.44
N TYR A 134 -11.42 -3.53 13.52
CA TYR A 134 -11.10 -3.93 14.90
C TYR A 134 -11.75 -5.26 15.29
N GLU A 135 -12.97 -5.55 14.85
CA GLU A 135 -13.69 -6.77 15.25
C GLU A 135 -13.05 -8.04 14.71
N TYR A 136 -12.36 -7.95 13.58
CA TYR A 136 -11.75 -9.09 12.91
C TYR A 136 -10.25 -9.23 13.18
N ARG A 137 -9.59 -8.16 13.62
CA ARG A 137 -8.12 -8.01 13.57
C ARG A 137 -7.55 -7.26 14.77
N SER A 138 -8.09 -7.53 15.96
CA SER A 138 -7.74 -6.82 17.19
C SER A 138 -6.24 -6.84 17.50
N GLU A 139 -5.58 -7.99 17.40
CA GLU A 139 -4.15 -8.13 17.76
C GLU A 139 -3.20 -7.37 16.82
N GLU A 140 -3.44 -7.44 15.49
CA GLU A 140 -2.65 -6.69 14.50
C GLU A 140 -2.79 -5.18 14.70
N VAL A 141 -4.03 -4.74 14.89
CA VAL A 141 -4.36 -3.33 15.07
C VAL A 141 -3.78 -2.83 16.38
N GLU A 142 -3.93 -3.59 17.47
CA GLU A 142 -3.42 -3.24 18.79
C GLU A 142 -1.89 -3.10 18.74
N LEU A 143 -1.17 -4.08 18.17
CA LEU A 143 0.28 -3.99 18.01
C LEU A 143 0.71 -2.76 17.20
N GLY A 144 0.04 -2.51 16.07
CA GLY A 144 0.34 -1.33 15.24
C GLY A 144 0.08 -0.01 15.98
N VAL A 145 -1.02 0.09 16.72
CA VAL A 145 -1.40 1.31 17.47
C VAL A 145 -0.47 1.51 18.67
N THR A 146 -0.16 0.47 19.43
CA THR A 146 0.81 0.53 20.52
C THR A 146 2.18 0.95 20.02
N GLY A 147 2.63 0.42 18.88
CA GLY A 147 3.90 0.83 18.28
C GLY A 147 3.94 2.32 17.94
N VAL A 148 2.83 2.92 17.48
CA VAL A 148 2.74 4.36 17.27
C VAL A 148 2.83 5.15 18.58
N PHE A 149 2.18 4.68 19.65
CA PHE A 149 2.30 5.33 20.96
C PHE A 149 3.71 5.25 21.54
N ASP A 150 4.44 4.17 21.30
CA ASP A 150 5.84 4.07 21.72
C ASP A 150 6.73 5.07 20.98
N TYR A 151 6.47 5.34 19.68
CA TYR A 151 7.13 6.42 18.96
C TYR A 151 6.89 7.79 19.62
N GLU A 152 5.65 8.06 20.04
CA GLU A 152 5.29 9.31 20.72
C GLU A 152 5.95 9.44 22.09
N GLU A 153 5.93 8.36 22.89
CA GLU A 153 6.61 8.31 24.18
C GLU A 153 8.12 8.51 24.01
N GLY A 154 8.73 7.87 23.01
CA GLY A 154 10.14 8.01 22.69
C GLY A 154 10.51 9.44 22.29
N MET A 155 9.71 10.11 21.46
CA MET A 155 9.90 11.54 21.14
C MET A 155 9.81 12.43 22.38
N ASN A 156 8.86 12.15 23.27
CA ASN A 156 8.71 12.89 24.52
C ASN A 156 9.92 12.67 25.44
N LEU A 157 10.46 11.45 25.52
CA LEU A 157 11.69 11.15 26.28
C LEU A 157 12.89 11.90 25.70
N MET A 158 13.06 11.90 24.36
CA MET A 158 14.12 12.66 23.70
C MET A 158 14.04 14.16 23.96
N SER A 159 12.84 14.71 24.17
CA SER A 159 12.66 16.13 24.49
C SER A 159 13.34 16.55 25.79
N GLY A 160 13.58 15.62 26.74
CA GLY A 160 14.35 15.90 27.95
C GLY A 160 15.77 16.41 27.67
N PHE A 161 16.40 15.94 26.58
CA PHE A 161 17.72 16.44 26.15
C PHE A 161 17.68 17.94 25.85
N VAL A 162 16.55 18.45 25.36
CA VAL A 162 16.39 19.88 25.05
C VAL A 162 16.42 20.72 26.33
N GLU A 163 15.94 20.16 27.44
CA GLU A 163 15.80 20.86 28.71
C GLU A 163 17.10 20.92 29.50
N ASP A 164 17.82 19.79 29.60
CA ASP A 164 18.99 19.65 30.47
C ASP A 164 20.29 19.27 29.76
N GLY A 165 20.24 19.00 28.45
CA GLY A 165 21.40 18.60 27.64
C GLY A 165 21.93 17.20 27.94
N ASN A 166 21.24 16.38 28.74
CA ASN A 166 21.69 15.05 29.13
C ASN A 166 21.48 14.03 27.98
N PRO A 167 22.56 13.47 27.40
CA PRO A 167 22.45 12.55 26.26
C PRO A 167 21.67 11.26 26.56
N MET A 168 21.51 10.89 27.83
CA MET A 168 20.76 9.70 28.25
C MET A 168 19.29 9.76 27.81
N HIS A 169 18.70 10.95 27.71
CA HIS A 169 17.35 11.15 27.18
C HIS A 169 17.24 10.72 25.71
N LEU A 170 18.30 10.94 24.92
CA LEU A 170 18.36 10.49 23.52
C LEU A 170 18.43 8.97 23.43
N ASP A 171 19.23 8.32 24.28
CA ASP A 171 19.38 6.87 24.27
C ASP A 171 18.07 6.16 24.67
N VAL A 172 17.47 6.57 25.79
CA VAL A 172 16.20 6.00 26.28
C VAL A 172 15.06 6.27 25.29
N GLY A 173 15.03 7.47 24.71
CA GLY A 173 14.07 7.80 23.67
C GLY A 173 14.23 6.95 22.39
N LEU A 174 15.46 6.76 21.92
CA LEU A 174 15.75 5.89 20.75
C LEU A 174 15.39 4.43 21.01
N GLU A 175 15.66 3.90 22.20
CA GLU A 175 15.27 2.55 22.60
C GLU A 175 13.75 2.38 22.51
N LYS A 176 13.01 3.35 23.06
CA LYS A 176 11.55 3.35 23.01
C LYS A 176 11.00 3.44 21.57
N ILE A 177 11.59 4.27 20.72
CA ILE A 177 11.23 4.36 19.30
C ILE A 177 11.52 3.04 18.58
N TRP A 178 12.63 2.37 18.90
CA TRP A 178 12.95 1.06 18.34
C TRP A 178 11.91 0.00 18.73
N GLU A 179 11.52 -0.06 20.00
CA GLU A 179 10.44 -0.94 20.46
C GLU A 179 9.14 -0.69 19.68
N GLY A 180 8.80 0.57 19.45
CA GLY A 180 7.64 0.95 18.63
C GLY A 180 7.78 0.50 17.18
N ASN A 181 8.97 0.61 16.61
CA ASN A 181 9.27 0.18 15.24
C ASN A 181 9.10 -1.34 15.07
N GLU A 182 9.58 -2.11 16.02
CA GLU A 182 9.44 -3.57 16.02
C GLU A 182 7.97 -3.99 16.09
N LYS A 183 7.16 -3.34 16.93
CA LYS A 183 5.71 -3.60 17.00
C LYS A 183 4.98 -3.30 15.69
N ILE A 184 5.34 -2.20 15.01
CA ILE A 184 4.78 -1.86 13.71
C ILE A 184 5.21 -2.87 12.64
N ASN A 185 6.48 -3.29 12.62
CA ASN A 185 6.98 -4.32 11.72
C ASN A 185 6.26 -5.66 11.92
N GLU A 186 6.01 -6.02 13.18
CA GLU A 186 5.27 -7.23 13.53
C GLU A 186 3.80 -7.13 13.10
N ALA A 187 3.15 -5.98 13.31
CA ALA A 187 1.80 -5.72 12.81
C ALA A 187 1.72 -5.89 11.27
N MET A 188 2.67 -5.33 10.54
CA MET A 188 2.75 -5.52 9.08
C MET A 188 3.02 -6.97 8.68
N ARG A 189 3.84 -7.71 9.43
CA ARG A 189 4.10 -9.14 9.20
C ARG A 189 2.80 -9.94 9.32
N MET A 190 2.01 -9.71 10.37
CA MET A 190 0.72 -10.35 10.57
C MET A 190 -0.31 -9.97 9.50
N ASN A 191 -0.29 -8.71 9.03
CA ASN A 191 -1.14 -8.27 7.92
C ASN A 191 -0.80 -9.03 6.62
N ARG A 192 0.48 -9.13 6.29
CA ARG A 192 0.97 -9.84 5.09
C ARG A 192 0.66 -11.34 5.15
N GLU A 193 0.90 -11.98 6.28
CA GLU A 193 0.60 -13.40 6.47
C GLU A 193 -0.89 -13.71 6.27
N PHE A 194 -1.76 -12.85 6.80
CA PHE A 194 -3.20 -13.00 6.65
C PHE A 194 -3.67 -12.80 5.21
N ARG A 195 -3.18 -11.75 4.53
CA ARG A 195 -3.52 -11.55 3.11
C ARG A 195 -3.12 -12.75 2.27
N ARG A 196 -1.94 -13.32 2.53
CA ARG A 196 -1.49 -14.55 1.86
C ARG A 196 -2.46 -15.72 2.12
N LYS A 197 -2.91 -15.93 3.37
CA LYS A 197 -3.91 -16.98 3.69
C LYS A 197 -5.24 -16.75 2.98
N LEU A 198 -5.72 -15.51 2.93
CA LEU A 198 -6.94 -15.18 2.19
C LEU A 198 -6.81 -15.45 0.68
N GLU A 199 -5.66 -15.12 0.09
CA GLU A 199 -5.37 -15.42 -1.32
C GLU A 199 -5.34 -16.93 -1.59
N GLU A 200 -4.72 -17.71 -0.70
CA GLU A 200 -4.66 -19.18 -0.77
C GLU A 200 -6.05 -19.82 -0.60
N GLU A 201 -6.87 -19.33 0.32
CA GLU A 201 -8.20 -19.89 0.65
C GLU A 201 -9.30 -19.51 -0.35
N TRP A 202 -9.29 -18.26 -0.86
CA TRP A 202 -10.39 -17.72 -1.68
C TRP A 202 -10.05 -17.59 -3.16
N GLY A 203 -8.82 -17.91 -3.56
CA GLY A 203 -8.46 -18.12 -4.96
C GLY A 203 -8.72 -16.94 -5.89
N TYR A 204 -8.61 -15.70 -5.41
CA TYR A 204 -8.63 -14.52 -6.28
C TYR A 204 -7.34 -14.48 -7.13
N MET A 205 -7.35 -15.26 -8.23
CA MET A 205 -6.50 -15.10 -9.41
C MET A 205 -7.37 -14.81 -10.62
#